data_AF-A0A0L8GYI3-F1
#
_entry.id   AF-A0A0L8GYI3-F1
#
_cell.length_a   1.000
_cell.length_b   1.000
_cell.length_c   1.000
_cell.angle_alpha   90.00
_cell.angle_beta   90.00
_cell.angle_gamma   90.00
#
_symmetry.space_group_name_H-M   'P 1'
#
loop_
_entity.id
_entity.type
_entity.pdbx_description
1 polymer ?
#
loop_
_entity_poly.entity_id
_entity_poly.type
_entity_poly.pdbx_seq_one_letter_code
_entity_poly.pdbx_strand_id
1 'polypeptide(L)' 'MNDLITKECTIHLHKKVYGVKLKKKAPKAIKKIKLFAEKMMRTKDVRIDTKLNKHIWSKGIRHVPFRVRV' A
#
# COMPACT_ATOMS: atom_id res chain seq x y z
N MET A 1 -2.26 26.56 6.20
CA MET A 1 -0.90 26.23 5.75
C MET A 1 -0.91 24.83 5.20
N ASN A 2 -1.04 24.69 3.88
CA ASN A 2 -0.90 23.41 3.19
C ASN A 2 0.48 23.40 2.54
N ASP A 3 1.47 22.86 3.25
CA ASP A 3 2.79 22.67 2.66
C ASP A 3 2.72 21.46 1.72
N LEU A 4 3.12 21.67 0.47
CA LEU A 4 3.27 20.60 -0.50
C LEU A 4 4.49 19.78 -0.12
N ILE A 5 4.28 18.55 0.32
CA ILE A 5 5.34 17.64 0.75
C ILE A 5 5.37 16.43 -0.17
N THR A 6 6.55 16.12 -0.70
CA THR A 6 6.83 14.86 -1.42
C THR A 6 7.83 14.05 -0.61
N LYS A 7 7.51 12.78 -0.34
CA LYS A 7 8.34 11.88 0.47
C LYS A 7 8.32 10.50 -0.16
N GLU A 8 9.49 9.87 -0.23
CA GLU A 8 9.61 8.45 -0.58
C GLU A 8 9.70 7.61 0.68
N CYS A 9 8.93 6.53 0.76
CA CYS A 9 8.84 5.67 1.93
C CYS A 9 8.79 4.20 1.54
N THR A 10 9.50 3.36 2.30
CA THR A 10 9.43 1.90 2.11
C THR A 10 8.38 1.30 3.04
N ILE A 11 7.36 0.68 2.47
CA ILE A 11 6.28 0.01 3.19
C ILE A 11 6.58 -1.47 3.32
N HIS A 12 6.69 -1.97 4.56
CA HIS A 12 6.78 -3.40 4.83
C HIS A 12 5.38 -4.06 4.74
N LEU A 13 5.00 -4.52 3.55
CA LEU A 13 3.70 -5.16 3.32
C LEU A 13 3.59 -6.53 3.96
N HIS A 14 4.64 -7.36 3.95
CA HIS A 14 4.57 -8.73 4.46
C HIS A 14 4.08 -8.79 5.93
N LYS A 15 4.61 -7.93 6.80
CA LYS A 15 4.14 -7.76 8.19
C LYS A 15 2.69 -7.28 8.28
N LYS A 16 2.25 -6.40 7.37
CA LYS A 16 0.89 -5.82 7.36
C LYS A 16 -0.19 -6.78 6.83
N VAL A 17 0.20 -7.81 6.07
CA VAL A 17 -0.70 -8.83 5.52
C VAL A 17 -0.45 -10.24 6.10
N TYR A 18 0.31 -10.31 7.20
CA TYR A 18 0.53 -11.57 7.92
C TYR A 18 -0.79 -12.10 8.49
N GLY A 19 -1.01 -13.42 8.39
CA GLY A 19 -2.24 -14.08 8.86
C GLY A 19 -3.50 -13.82 8.03
N VAL A 20 -3.44 -13.06 6.94
CA VAL A 20 -4.61 -12.80 6.08
C VAL A 20 -4.89 -13.99 5.17
N LYS A 21 -6.18 -14.35 4.99
CA LYS A 21 -6.62 -15.37 4.02
C LYS A 21 -6.01 -15.08 2.65
N LEU A 22 -5.46 -16.11 2.00
CA LEU A 22 -4.71 -15.97 0.74
C LEU A 22 -5.48 -15.23 -0.37
N LYS A 23 -6.78 -15.53 -0.54
CA LYS A 23 -7.67 -14.86 -1.50
C LYS A 23 -7.99 -13.39 -1.16
N LYS A 24 -7.54 -12.87 -0.01
CA LYS A 24 -7.78 -11.49 0.43
C LYS A 24 -6.49 -10.68 0.61
N LYS A 25 -5.32 -11.26 0.28
CA LYS A 25 -4.02 -10.66 0.60
C LYS A 25 -3.75 -9.37 -0.19
N ALA A 26 -3.86 -9.41 -1.52
CA ALA A 26 -3.69 -8.21 -2.36
C ALA A 26 -4.72 -7.09 -2.08
N PRO A 27 -6.04 -7.38 -1.99
CA PRO A 27 -7.02 -6.37 -1.59
C PRO A 27 -6.74 -5.75 -0.20
N LYS A 28 -6.28 -6.56 0.76
CA LYS A 28 -5.93 -6.07 2.09
C LYS A 28 -4.63 -5.24 2.07
N ALA A 29 -3.66 -5.60 1.23
CA ALA A 29 -2.43 -4.83 1.05
C ALA A 29 -2.73 -3.40 0.58
N ILE A 30 -3.60 -3.25 -0.43
CA ILE A 30 -4.01 -1.94 -0.96
C ILE A 30 -4.66 -1.08 0.13
N LYS A 31 -5.59 -1.66 0.91
CA LYS A 31 -6.21 -0.97 2.05
C LYS A 31 -5.17 -0.54 3.10
N LYS A 32 -4.14 -1.36 3.34
CA LYS A 32 -3.05 -1.05 4.27
C LYS A 32 -2.07 -0.02 3.76
N ILE A 33 -1.90 0.11 2.44
CA ILE A 33 -1.14 1.19 1.81
C ILE A 33 -1.91 2.51 1.94
N LYS A 34 -3.22 2.50 1.66
CA LYS A 34 -4.07 3.68 1.82
C LYS A 34 -4.01 4.23 3.25
N LEU A 35 -4.20 3.36 4.24
CA LEU A 35 -4.14 3.72 5.66
C LEU A 35 -2.73 4.18 6.10
N PHE A 36 -1.68 3.71 5.44
CA PHE A 36 -0.32 4.18 5.72
C PHE A 36 -0.10 5.60 5.22
N ALA A 37 -0.54 5.90 3.99
CA ALA A 37 -0.46 7.24 3.42
C ALA A 37 -1.31 8.24 4.21
N GLU A 38 -2.53 7.85 4.59
CA GLU A 38 -3.41 8.66 5.45
C GLU A 38 -2.74 9.01 6.79
N LYS A 39 -2.11 8.03 7.46
CA LYS A 39 -1.41 8.26 8.73
C LYS A 39 -0.16 9.14 8.56
N MET A 40 0.58 8.96 7.48
CA MET A 40 1.85 9.64 7.25
C MET A 40 1.68 11.09 6.79
N MET A 41 0.74 11.33 5.87
CA MET A 41 0.50 12.64 5.27
C MET A 41 -0.64 13.40 5.96
N ARG A 42 -1.40 12.74 6.85
CA ARG A 42 -2.57 13.30 7.58
C ARG A 42 -3.68 13.79 6.63
N THR A 43 -3.83 13.12 5.49
CA THR A 43 -4.83 13.46 4.45
C THR A 43 -5.92 12.38 4.36
N LYS A 44 -7.19 12.81 4.27
CA LYS A 44 -8.34 11.90 4.13
C LYS A 44 -8.50 11.33 2.72
N ASP A 45 -8.28 12.14 1.68
CA ASP A 45 -8.28 11.65 0.29
C ASP A 45 -6.90 11.08 -0.05
N VAL A 46 -6.89 9.81 -0.49
CA VAL A 46 -5.68 9.09 -0.88
C VAL A 46 -5.99 8.33 -2.15
N ARG A 47 -5.32 8.73 -3.24
CA ARG A 47 -5.43 8.12 -4.57
C ARG A 47 -4.18 7.29 -4.83
N ILE A 48 -4.38 6.05 -5.26
CA ILE A 48 -3.31 5.11 -5.58
C ILE A 48 -3.13 5.09 -7.09
N ASP A 49 -1.89 5.25 -7.54
CA ASP A 49 -1.58 5.19 -8.96
C ASP A 49 -1.84 3.79 -9.56
N THR A 50 -2.19 3.77 -10.84
CA THR A 50 -2.48 2.52 -11.56
C THR A 50 -1.24 1.63 -11.69
N LYS A 51 -0.02 2.19 -11.82
CA LYS A 51 1.23 1.40 -11.89
C LYS A 51 1.52 0.72 -10.57
N LEU A 52 1.32 1.43 -9.46
CA LEU A 52 1.46 0.85 -8.11
C LEU A 52 0.47 -0.29 -7.91
N ASN A 53 -0.78 -0.12 -8.34
CA ASN A 53 -1.77 -1.19 -8.28
C ASN A 53 -1.34 -2.41 -9.12
N LYS A 54 -0.92 -2.22 -10.38
CA LYS A 54 -0.40 -3.31 -11.22
C LYS A 54 0.79 -4.02 -10.57
N HIS A 55 1.71 -3.27 -9.96
CA HIS A 55 2.85 -3.85 -9.25
C HIS A 55 2.41 -4.74 -8.07
N ILE A 56 1.44 -4.29 -7.27
CA ILE A 56 0.88 -5.06 -6.15
C ILE A 56 0.22 -6.36 -6.64
N TRP A 57 -0.45 -6.31 -7.79
CA TRP A 57 -1.16 -7.45 -8.38
C TRP A 57 -0.30 -8.31 -9.32
N SER A 58 0.97 -7.95 -9.55
CA SER A 58 1.85 -8.60 -10.54
C SER A 58 2.01 -10.12 -10.36
N LYS A 59 1.99 -10.61 -9.11
CA LYS A 59 2.09 -12.04 -8.78
C LYS A 59 0.73 -12.64 -8.35
N GLY A 60 -0.36 -11.98 -8.72
CA GLY A 60 -1.73 -12.38 -8.39
C GLY A 60 -2.13 -12.10 -6.94
N ILE A 61 -3.27 -12.67 -6.54
CA ILE A 61 -3.95 -12.28 -5.29
C ILE A 61 -3.25 -12.75 -4.00
N ARG A 62 -2.47 -13.85 -4.09
CA ARG A 62 -1.86 -14.55 -2.94
C ARG A 62 -0.47 -14.05 -2.60
N HIS A 63 0.27 -13.56 -3.60
CA HIS A 63 1.70 -13.25 -3.49
C HIS A 63 1.96 -11.76 -3.64
N VAL A 64 1.66 -10.98 -2.60
CA VAL A 64 1.97 -9.55 -2.59
C VAL A 64 3.48 -9.35 -2.38
N PRO A 65 4.12 -8.36 -3.04
CA PRO A 65 5.50 -7.97 -2.73
C PRO A 65 5.72 -7.72 -1.24
N PHE A 66 6.86 -8.13 -0.69
CA PHE A 66 7.09 -8.05 0.76
C PHE A 66 7.35 -6.63 1.24
N ARG A 67 8.05 -5.83 0.43
CA ARG A 67 8.34 -4.42 0.64
C ARG A 67 8.07 -3.68 -0.66
N VAL A 68 7.53 -2.47 -0.56
CA VAL A 68 7.25 -1.61 -1.71
C VAL A 68 7.70 -0.19 -1.35
N ARG A 69 8.47 0.44 -2.22
CA ARG A 69 8.85 1.86 -2.11
C ARG A 69 7.77 2.69 -2.83
N VAL A 70 7.19 3.63 -2.11
CA VAL A 70 6.07 4.49 -2.54
C VAL A 70 6.43 5.94 -2.25
#